data_AF-A0A8K0D2F8-F1
#
_entry.id   AF-A0A8K0D2F8-F1
#
_cell.length_a   1.000
_cell.length_b   1.000
_cell.length_c   1.000
_cell.angle_alpha   90.00
_cell.angle_beta   90.00
_cell.angle_gamma   90.00
#
_symmetry.space_group_name_H-M   'P 1'
#
loop_
_entity.id
_entity.type
_entity.pdbx_description
1 polymer ?
#
loop_
_entity_poly.entity_id
_entity_poly.type
_entity_poly.pdbx_seq_one_letter_code
_entity_poly.pdbx_strand_id
1 'polypeptide(L)'
;MVTAKFLADALSETNVKTDSLWVGAQFSIRKNVWEWKLKVKQREVISPEVNKTMKVNPDRHIERGCLAFARLQHDKPELRPLACTAFRGYICENDRVGTGEEESTHTSWIRIGDRLYKIFVDACPYDEVPRRCLRHDPEALPAVVASYKAAQALGRYMLIGRPSIENAWIGARYYGVFQYYFENENVILSNQTDPKTGYPPWRNNTMQRPGGCILLDRHLGNITYFVEARCQRFRPYICYKKIDNVTGNVSTVDIIFRERGYRLHFLAVPWIEAFHYCSSKYKGASLVEIKNNVMVQELLFVMGENRSAIQHIWLGGVYKQPEEAWFWASDNKTLVDLGLVNILGNKTDRKWIFTYEVEIDNMCLNMDRENHITALFYGTQCNARQYFACLFTADDLRAQQKLDVEKQR
;
A
#
# COMPACT_ATOMS: atom_id res chain seq x y z
N MET A 1 8.61 24.03 -24.83
CA MET A 1 9.75 23.07 -24.80
C MET A 1 9.95 22.41 -23.42
N VAL A 2 9.94 23.19 -22.32
CA VAL A 2 10.18 22.69 -20.94
C VAL A 2 9.14 21.64 -20.49
N THR A 3 7.87 21.82 -20.85
CA THR A 3 6.76 20.94 -20.42
C THR A 3 6.83 19.54 -21.03
N ALA A 4 7.14 19.41 -22.32
CA ALA A 4 7.19 18.12 -23.01
C ALA A 4 8.30 17.19 -22.50
N LYS A 5 9.51 17.72 -22.31
CA LYS A 5 10.63 16.97 -21.74
C LYS A 5 10.36 16.63 -20.28
N PHE A 6 9.78 17.56 -19.51
CA PHE A 6 9.33 17.31 -18.14
C PHE A 6 8.35 16.14 -18.07
N LEU A 7 7.33 16.10 -18.94
CA LEU A 7 6.34 15.00 -18.99
C LEU A 7 6.98 13.67 -19.37
N ALA A 8 7.86 13.65 -20.37
CA ALA A 8 8.58 12.45 -20.77
C ALA A 8 9.43 11.89 -19.62
N ASP A 9 10.14 12.78 -18.94
CA ASP A 9 10.93 12.43 -17.77
C ASP A 9 10.03 11.94 -16.62
N ALA A 10 8.94 12.65 -16.31
CA ALA A 10 8.01 12.27 -15.25
C ALA A 10 7.39 10.87 -15.49
N LEU A 11 6.97 10.56 -16.72
CA LEU A 11 6.46 9.22 -17.07
C LEU A 11 7.54 8.13 -17.07
N SER A 12 8.81 8.50 -17.24
CA SER A 12 9.93 7.57 -17.12
C SER A 12 10.29 7.26 -15.67
N GLU A 13 9.95 8.17 -14.77
CA GLU A 13 10.11 8.08 -13.32
C GLU A 13 8.88 7.43 -12.65
N THR A 14 7.99 6.80 -13.43
CA THR A 14 6.89 5.97 -12.91
C THR A 14 6.95 4.56 -13.45
N ASN A 15 6.35 3.63 -12.71
CA ASN A 15 6.24 2.25 -13.17
C ASN A 15 5.13 2.05 -14.22
N VAL A 16 4.42 3.06 -14.72
CA VAL A 16 3.29 2.84 -15.65
C VAL A 16 3.78 2.21 -16.98
N LYS A 17 3.14 1.10 -17.41
CA LYS A 17 3.30 0.49 -18.74
C LYS A 17 2.16 0.99 -19.61
N THR A 18 2.42 2.06 -20.34
CA THR A 18 1.47 2.63 -21.31
C THR A 18 2.21 3.08 -22.55
N ASP A 19 1.67 2.73 -23.72
CA ASP A 19 2.23 3.11 -25.01
C ASP A 19 2.00 4.60 -25.30
N SER A 20 0.92 5.15 -24.75
CA SER A 20 0.50 6.54 -24.96
C SER A 20 -0.61 6.94 -23.98
N LEU A 21 -0.62 8.20 -23.56
CA LEU A 21 -1.67 8.78 -22.71
C LEU A 21 -2.34 9.95 -23.40
N TRP A 22 -3.66 10.10 -23.26
CA TRP A 22 -4.38 11.25 -23.77
C TRP A 22 -3.85 12.55 -23.15
N VAL A 23 -3.67 13.55 -24.00
CA VAL A 23 -3.46 14.95 -23.61
C VAL A 23 -4.59 15.80 -24.20
N GLY A 24 -4.76 17.02 -23.68
CA GLY A 24 -5.88 17.88 -24.04
C GLY A 24 -5.86 18.47 -25.45
N ALA A 25 -5.32 17.80 -26.47
CA ALA A 25 -5.24 18.34 -27.84
C ALA A 25 -6.08 17.56 -28.85
N GLN A 26 -6.71 18.30 -29.77
CA GLN A 26 -7.56 17.76 -30.84
C GLN A 26 -7.31 18.46 -32.17
N PHE A 27 -7.48 17.74 -33.28
CA PHE A 27 -7.44 18.32 -34.62
C PHE A 27 -8.70 19.13 -34.92
N SER A 28 -8.52 20.34 -35.45
CA SER A 28 -9.59 21.25 -35.85
C SER A 28 -9.72 21.25 -37.37
N ILE A 29 -10.71 20.52 -37.90
CA ILE A 29 -10.96 20.43 -39.35
C ILE A 29 -11.13 21.81 -39.98
N ARG A 30 -11.89 22.70 -39.33
CA ARG A 30 -12.19 24.05 -39.86
C ARG A 30 -10.94 24.91 -40.06
N LYS A 31 -9.95 24.75 -39.19
CA LYS A 31 -8.71 25.54 -39.22
C LYS A 31 -7.53 24.76 -39.79
N ASN A 32 -7.70 23.46 -40.07
CA ASN A 32 -6.66 22.54 -40.50
C ASN A 32 -5.41 22.54 -39.58
N VAL A 33 -5.62 22.65 -38.26
CA VAL A 33 -4.55 22.72 -37.25
C VAL A 33 -4.89 21.93 -36.00
N TRP A 34 -3.88 21.55 -35.22
CA TRP A 34 -4.04 21.01 -33.88
C TRP A 34 -4.30 22.14 -32.87
N GLU A 35 -5.23 21.92 -31.94
CA GLU A 35 -5.58 22.88 -30.88
C GLU A 35 -5.55 22.21 -29.50
N TRP A 36 -4.92 22.86 -28.51
CA TRP A 36 -5.11 22.57 -27.10
C TRP A 36 -6.51 23.00 -26.64
N LYS A 37 -7.19 22.14 -25.90
CA LYS A 37 -8.43 22.42 -25.17
C LYS A 37 -8.07 22.74 -23.73
N LEU A 38 -7.90 24.02 -23.45
CA LEU A 38 -7.54 24.50 -22.12
C LEU A 38 -8.76 24.53 -21.19
N LYS A 39 -9.88 25.08 -21.68
CA LYS A 39 -11.16 25.17 -20.99
C LYS A 39 -12.30 24.93 -21.98
N VAL A 40 -13.54 24.77 -21.49
CA VAL A 40 -14.74 24.47 -22.29
C VAL A 40 -14.86 25.33 -23.56
N LYS A 41 -14.43 26.60 -23.52
CA LYS A 41 -14.47 27.54 -24.65
C LYS A 41 -13.11 28.10 -25.09
N GLN A 42 -12.01 27.73 -24.43
CA GLN A 42 -10.69 28.30 -24.72
C GLN A 42 -9.85 27.29 -25.48
N ARG A 43 -9.41 27.70 -26.67
CA ARG A 43 -8.58 26.87 -27.56
C ARG A 43 -7.34 27.64 -27.99
N GLU A 44 -6.22 26.96 -28.01
CA GLU A 44 -4.94 27.52 -28.44
C GLU A 44 -4.34 26.63 -29.54
N VAL A 45 -3.89 27.24 -30.64
CA VAL A 45 -3.26 26.50 -31.73
C VAL A 45 -1.90 26.00 -31.25
N ILE A 46 -1.61 24.72 -31.47
CA ILE A 46 -0.31 24.15 -31.14
C ILE A 46 0.76 24.79 -32.02
N SER A 47 1.78 25.40 -31.41
CA SER A 47 2.80 26.10 -32.18
C SER A 47 3.59 25.16 -33.11
N PRO A 48 4.07 25.64 -34.28
CA PRO A 48 4.86 24.85 -35.21
C PRO A 48 6.15 24.26 -34.59
N GLU A 49 6.67 24.88 -33.54
CA GLU A 49 7.87 24.43 -32.82
C GLU A 49 7.60 23.17 -32.00
N VAL A 50 6.42 23.06 -31.39
CA VAL A 50 5.95 21.83 -30.72
C VAL A 50 5.74 20.72 -31.75
N ASN A 51 5.24 21.07 -32.95
CA ASN A 51 5.04 20.15 -34.07
C ASN A 51 6.38 19.61 -34.64
N LYS A 52 7.44 20.44 -34.63
CA LYS A 52 8.80 20.04 -35.04
C LYS A 52 9.55 19.20 -34.00
N THR A 53 9.32 19.44 -32.71
CA THR A 53 10.04 18.75 -31.61
C THR A 53 9.35 17.47 -31.15
N MET A 54 8.02 17.41 -31.19
CA MET A 54 7.23 16.23 -30.88
C MET A 54 6.69 15.71 -32.21
N LYS A 55 7.52 14.98 -32.99
CA LYS A 55 7.17 14.46 -34.32
C LYS A 55 5.72 13.97 -34.34
N VAL A 56 4.81 14.75 -34.92
CA VAL A 56 3.45 14.28 -35.17
C VAL A 56 3.58 13.33 -36.34
N ASN A 57 3.46 12.03 -36.09
CA ASN A 57 3.58 11.03 -37.15
C ASN A 57 2.53 11.35 -38.25
N PRO A 58 2.97 11.73 -39.47
CA PRO A 58 2.08 12.21 -40.53
C PRO A 58 1.28 11.07 -41.20
N ASP A 59 1.64 9.80 -40.98
CA ASP A 59 1.11 8.64 -41.72
C ASP A 59 -0.35 8.27 -41.40
N ARG A 60 -1.07 9.11 -40.64
CA ARG A 60 -2.51 8.93 -40.45
C ARG A 60 -3.20 10.29 -40.51
N HIS A 61 -3.67 10.67 -41.71
CA HIS A 61 -4.75 11.65 -41.85
C HIS A 61 -6.02 11.12 -41.17
N ILE A 62 -6.10 11.27 -39.85
CA ILE A 62 -7.32 11.03 -39.09
C ILE A 62 -8.06 12.37 -39.10
N GLU A 63 -9.06 12.49 -39.98
CA GLU A 63 -9.87 13.70 -40.13
C GLU A 63 -10.49 14.20 -38.81
N ARG A 64 -10.59 13.33 -37.79
CA ARG A 64 -11.01 13.65 -36.41
C ARG A 64 -10.07 13.06 -35.37
N GLY A 65 -8.79 13.45 -35.42
CA GLY A 65 -7.77 12.98 -34.50
C GLY A 65 -7.76 13.68 -33.13
N CYS A 66 -7.42 12.93 -32.09
CA CYS A 66 -6.98 13.43 -30.79
C CYS A 66 -5.50 13.12 -30.61
N LEU A 67 -4.75 13.94 -29.87
CA LEU A 67 -3.35 13.69 -29.61
C LEU A 67 -3.17 12.89 -28.32
N ALA A 68 -2.39 11.82 -28.43
CA ALA A 68 -1.84 11.13 -27.28
C ALA A 68 -0.36 11.43 -27.14
N PHE A 69 0.09 11.67 -25.91
CA PHE A 69 1.50 11.76 -25.57
C PHE A 69 2.08 10.36 -25.43
N ALA A 70 3.13 10.10 -26.18
CA ALA A 70 3.92 8.89 -26.14
C ALA A 70 5.39 9.22 -25.84
N ARG A 71 6.18 8.17 -25.63
CA ARG A 71 7.64 8.28 -25.54
C ARG A 71 8.27 7.36 -26.57
N LEU A 72 9.19 7.90 -27.37
CA LEU A 72 10.11 7.10 -28.16
C LEU A 72 11.28 6.73 -27.24
N GLN A 73 11.58 5.44 -27.14
CA GLN A 73 12.57 4.93 -26.16
C GLN A 73 12.15 5.31 -24.72
N HIS A 74 13.11 5.60 -23.83
CA HIS A 74 12.83 5.89 -22.42
C HIS A 74 12.40 7.34 -22.12
N ASP A 75 12.81 8.33 -22.92
CA ASP A 75 12.77 9.75 -22.49
C ASP A 75 12.54 10.78 -23.61
N LYS A 76 12.29 10.37 -24.86
CA LYS A 76 12.03 11.29 -25.97
C LYS A 76 10.52 11.49 -26.15
N PRO A 77 9.99 12.70 -25.93
CA PRO A 77 8.56 12.96 -26.07
C PRO A 77 8.09 12.85 -27.52
N GLU A 78 6.91 12.28 -27.72
CA GLU A 78 6.25 12.18 -29.03
C GLU A 78 4.75 12.46 -28.89
N LEU A 79 4.14 13.12 -29.87
CA LEU A 79 2.68 13.25 -29.95
C LEU A 79 2.17 12.38 -31.10
N ARG A 80 1.26 11.46 -30.81
CA ARG A 80 0.68 10.55 -31.78
C ARG A 80 -0.77 10.94 -32.07
N PRO A 81 -1.12 11.18 -33.34
CA PRO A 81 -2.51 11.32 -33.73
C PRO A 81 -3.19 9.96 -33.65
N LEU A 82 -4.25 9.87 -32.85
CA LEU A 82 -5.06 8.67 -32.67
C LEU A 82 -6.55 9.01 -32.86
N ALA A 83 -7.36 7.99 -33.14
CA ALA A 83 -8.81 8.16 -33.12
C ALA A 83 -9.26 8.54 -31.70
N CYS A 84 -10.05 9.60 -31.54
CA CYS A 84 -10.51 10.08 -30.23
C CYS A 84 -11.30 9.02 -29.44
N THR A 85 -11.80 7.98 -30.10
CA THR A 85 -12.52 6.85 -29.50
C THR A 85 -11.60 5.79 -28.90
N ALA A 86 -10.28 5.88 -29.08
CA ALA A 86 -9.36 4.89 -28.56
C ALA A 86 -9.32 4.90 -27.02
N PHE A 87 -9.41 3.72 -26.41
CA PHE A 87 -9.31 3.59 -24.95
C PHE A 87 -7.86 3.78 -24.49
N ARG A 88 -7.60 4.83 -23.70
CA ARG A 88 -6.30 5.16 -23.12
C ARG A 88 -6.47 5.86 -21.77
N GLY A 89 -5.47 5.75 -20.91
CA GLY A 89 -5.32 6.65 -19.77
C GLY A 89 -5.07 8.09 -20.24
N TYR A 90 -5.18 9.06 -19.34
CA TYR A 90 -5.08 10.49 -19.65
C TYR A 90 -4.21 11.22 -18.63
N ILE A 91 -3.68 12.38 -19.03
CA ILE A 91 -2.91 13.27 -18.18
C ILE A 91 -3.75 14.49 -17.86
N CYS A 92 -3.91 14.77 -16.56
CA CYS A 92 -4.52 16.00 -16.08
C CYS A 92 -3.42 17.02 -15.74
N GLU A 93 -3.69 18.28 -16.05
CA GLU A 93 -2.94 19.43 -15.55
C GLU A 93 -3.81 20.13 -14.52
N ASN A 94 -3.21 20.46 -13.37
CA ASN A 94 -3.86 21.27 -12.34
C ASN A 94 -2.86 22.32 -11.87
N ASP A 95 -3.37 23.50 -11.51
CA ASP A 95 -2.56 24.50 -10.83
C ASP A 95 -2.06 23.90 -9.50
N ARG A 96 -0.86 24.28 -9.07
CA ARG A 96 -0.24 23.69 -7.87
C ARG A 96 -1.19 23.78 -6.67
N VAL A 97 -1.65 22.63 -6.18
CA VAL A 97 -2.40 22.52 -4.92
C VAL A 97 -1.43 22.18 -3.80
N GLY A 98 -1.31 23.08 -2.81
CA GLY A 98 -0.80 22.77 -1.47
C GLY A 98 0.72 22.77 -1.31
N THR A 99 1.26 23.89 -0.83
CA THR A 99 2.57 23.97 -0.13
C THR A 99 2.39 24.16 1.38
N GLY A 100 1.17 23.96 1.90
CA GLY A 100 0.83 24.24 3.30
C GLY A 100 1.64 23.36 4.24
N GLU A 101 2.63 23.95 4.90
CA GLU A 101 3.52 23.29 5.88
C GLU A 101 2.85 23.06 7.25
N GLU A 102 1.58 23.47 7.44
CA GLU A 102 1.02 23.65 8.79
C GLU A 102 0.24 22.44 9.33
N GLU A 103 -0.24 21.51 8.50
CA GLU A 103 -0.79 20.21 8.96
C GLU A 103 -0.42 19.08 7.97
N SER A 104 0.69 18.40 8.25
CA SER A 104 1.15 17.27 7.44
C SER A 104 0.19 16.09 7.53
N THR A 105 -0.35 15.62 6.41
CA THR A 105 -1.16 14.37 6.43
C THR A 105 -0.24 13.16 6.41
N HIS A 106 -0.30 12.33 7.46
CA HIS A 106 0.60 11.20 7.62
C HIS A 106 -0.05 9.98 8.27
N THR A 107 0.54 8.80 8.06
CA THR A 107 0.13 7.57 8.78
C THR A 107 0.57 7.58 10.24
N SER A 108 0.03 6.66 11.05
CA SER A 108 0.70 6.23 12.29
C SER A 108 2.03 5.53 11.96
N TRP A 109 2.88 5.33 12.98
CA TRP A 109 4.11 4.54 12.83
C TRP A 109 3.80 3.08 12.48
N ILE A 110 4.50 2.57 11.48
CA ILE A 110 4.37 1.25 10.88
C ILE A 110 5.60 0.43 11.27
N ARG A 111 5.42 -0.70 11.95
CA ARG A 111 6.55 -1.54 12.35
C ARG A 111 6.83 -2.60 11.30
N ILE A 112 8.04 -2.60 10.74
CA ILE A 112 8.53 -3.67 9.87
C ILE A 112 9.90 -4.10 10.38
N GLY A 113 9.98 -5.30 10.97
CA GLY A 113 11.22 -5.82 11.53
C GLY A 113 11.65 -5.06 12.78
N ASP A 114 12.85 -4.48 12.73
CA ASP A 114 13.53 -3.67 13.73
C ASP A 114 13.35 -2.15 13.51
N ARG A 115 12.43 -1.78 12.60
CA ARG A 115 12.26 -0.38 12.15
C ARG A 115 10.80 0.05 12.25
N LEU A 116 10.61 1.32 12.59
CA LEU A 116 9.34 2.03 12.44
C LEU A 116 9.42 2.92 11.21
N TYR A 117 8.34 2.97 10.43
CA TYR A 117 8.20 3.81 9.24
C TYR A 117 6.98 4.71 9.36
N LYS A 118 7.03 5.89 8.76
CA LYS A 118 5.89 6.81 8.70
C LYS A 118 5.82 7.42 7.31
N ILE A 119 4.63 7.37 6.72
CA ILE A 119 4.39 7.84 5.35
C ILE A 119 3.74 9.20 5.43
N PHE A 120 4.34 10.18 4.76
CA PHE A 120 3.86 11.55 4.65
C PHE A 120 3.36 11.79 3.24
N VAL A 121 2.12 12.26 3.13
CA VAL A 121 1.45 12.54 1.86
C VAL A 121 1.96 13.85 1.27
N ASP A 122 2.39 14.79 2.11
CA ASP A 122 2.84 16.10 1.66
C ASP A 122 4.03 15.97 0.72
N ALA A 123 4.00 16.70 -0.39
CA ALA A 123 5.02 16.58 -1.40
C ALA A 123 6.16 17.56 -1.17
N CYS A 124 7.40 17.09 -1.26
CA CYS A 124 8.59 17.94 -1.23
C CYS A 124 9.70 17.41 -2.16
N PRO A 125 10.68 18.25 -2.53
CA PRO A 125 11.93 17.79 -3.13
C PRO A 125 12.71 16.89 -2.16
N TYR A 126 13.50 15.96 -2.69
CA TYR A 126 14.27 15.01 -1.88
C TYR A 126 15.18 15.70 -0.85
N ASP A 127 15.84 16.80 -1.24
CA ASP A 127 16.78 17.52 -0.37
C ASP A 127 16.10 18.10 0.89
N GLU A 128 14.76 18.24 0.91
CA GLU A 128 14.00 18.65 2.10
C GLU A 128 13.61 17.48 3.02
N VAL A 129 13.60 16.25 2.51
CA VAL A 129 13.11 15.06 3.23
C VAL A 129 13.82 14.84 4.58
N PRO A 130 15.17 14.92 4.68
CA PRO A 130 15.85 14.73 5.96
C PRO A 130 15.37 15.72 7.03
N ARG A 131 15.28 17.00 6.65
CA ARG A 131 14.83 18.08 7.54
C ARG A 131 13.37 17.89 7.97
N ARG A 132 12.51 17.42 7.07
CA ARG A 132 11.09 17.15 7.37
C ARG A 132 10.92 15.94 8.30
N CYS A 133 11.68 14.87 8.11
CA CYS A 133 11.66 13.73 9.03
C CYS A 133 12.01 14.15 10.46
N LEU A 134 13.13 14.88 10.62
CA LEU A 134 13.60 15.37 11.93
C LEU A 134 12.62 16.35 12.60
N ARG A 135 11.89 17.16 11.80
CA ARG A 135 10.88 18.09 12.33
C ARG A 135 9.73 17.35 13.03
N HIS A 136 9.35 16.17 12.54
CA HIS A 136 8.24 15.40 13.10
C HIS A 136 8.64 14.48 14.25
N ASP A 137 9.86 13.95 14.23
CA ASP A 137 10.41 13.12 15.28
C ASP A 137 11.95 13.26 15.25
N PRO A 138 12.62 13.68 16.34
CA PRO A 138 14.06 13.91 16.36
C PRO A 138 14.92 12.69 16.01
N GLU A 139 14.38 11.48 16.14
CA GLU A 139 15.06 10.22 15.80
C GLU A 139 14.76 9.75 14.38
N ALA A 140 13.85 10.42 13.67
CA ALA A 140 13.40 10.00 12.36
C ALA A 140 14.30 10.52 11.23
N LEU A 141 14.64 9.62 10.32
CA LEU A 141 15.50 9.86 9.17
C LEU A 141 14.77 9.45 7.88
N PRO A 142 15.26 9.84 6.68
CA PRO A 142 14.74 9.33 5.41
C PRO A 142 14.77 7.79 5.36
N ALA A 143 13.67 7.18 4.91
CA ALA A 143 13.45 5.74 5.06
C ALA A 143 14.55 4.86 4.43
N VAL A 144 15.15 3.98 5.25
CA VAL A 144 16.01 2.90 4.79
C VAL A 144 15.19 1.62 4.64
N VAL A 145 14.92 1.22 3.40
CA VAL A 145 14.09 0.05 3.06
C VAL A 145 14.98 -1.17 2.88
N ALA A 146 15.22 -1.90 3.97
CA ALA A 146 16.28 -2.91 4.05
C ALA A 146 15.99 -4.27 3.39
N SER A 147 14.78 -4.51 2.86
CA SER A 147 14.45 -5.81 2.25
C SER A 147 13.31 -5.73 1.24
N TYR A 148 13.17 -6.77 0.41
CA TYR A 148 12.04 -6.92 -0.51
C TYR A 148 10.70 -6.88 0.25
N LYS A 149 10.59 -7.61 1.37
CA LYS A 149 9.38 -7.64 2.20
C LYS A 149 9.02 -6.25 2.73
N ALA A 150 10.01 -5.48 3.17
CA ALA A 150 9.78 -4.11 3.64
C ALA A 150 9.28 -3.20 2.51
N ALA A 151 9.85 -3.31 1.31
CA ALA A 151 9.37 -2.56 0.15
C ALA A 151 7.91 -2.89 -0.18
N GLN A 152 7.56 -4.19 -0.22
CA GLN A 152 6.19 -4.62 -0.50
C GLN A 152 5.18 -4.16 0.58
N ALA A 153 5.56 -4.20 1.86
CA ALA A 153 4.72 -3.72 2.95
C ALA A 153 4.48 -2.21 2.84
N LEU A 154 5.54 -1.41 2.68
CA LEU A 154 5.41 0.05 2.55
C LEU A 154 4.55 0.45 1.34
N GLY A 155 4.72 -0.19 0.19
CA GLY A 155 3.86 0.08 -0.96
C GLY A 155 2.40 -0.35 -0.75
N ARG A 156 2.11 -1.26 0.20
CA ARG A 156 0.74 -1.55 0.64
C ARG A 156 0.15 -0.44 1.48
N TYR A 157 0.88 0.03 2.48
CA TYR A 157 0.44 1.16 3.28
C TYR A 157 0.21 2.43 2.45
N MET A 158 1.02 2.66 1.43
CA MET A 158 0.86 3.80 0.52
C MET A 158 -0.51 3.82 -0.19
N LEU A 159 -1.04 2.66 -0.60
CA LEU A 159 -2.35 2.58 -1.25
C LEU A 159 -3.53 2.59 -0.27
N ILE A 160 -3.34 2.08 0.95
CA ILE A 160 -4.40 1.96 1.96
C ILE A 160 -4.58 3.28 2.73
N GLY A 161 -3.52 4.09 2.81
CA GLY A 161 -3.56 5.43 3.38
C GLY A 161 -4.64 6.30 2.74
N ARG A 162 -5.18 7.27 3.50
CA ARG A 162 -6.08 8.29 2.97
C ARG A 162 -5.44 9.67 3.18
N PRO A 163 -5.13 10.40 2.09
CA PRO A 163 -5.23 9.97 0.69
C PRO A 163 -4.23 8.86 0.35
N SER A 164 -4.60 8.04 -0.63
CA SER A 164 -3.72 6.99 -1.16
C SER A 164 -2.67 7.63 -2.05
N ILE A 165 -1.42 7.19 -1.93
CA ILE A 165 -0.30 7.64 -2.76
C ILE A 165 0.32 6.46 -3.50
N GLU A 166 0.85 6.71 -4.68
CA GLU A 166 1.36 5.65 -5.57
C GLU A 166 2.88 5.62 -5.63
N ASN A 167 3.54 6.72 -5.26
CA ASN A 167 4.99 6.81 -5.10
C ASN A 167 5.39 7.70 -3.91
N ALA A 168 6.57 7.43 -3.35
CA ALA A 168 7.14 8.23 -2.27
C ALA A 168 8.68 8.15 -2.24
N TRP A 169 9.33 9.23 -1.80
CA TRP A 169 10.77 9.25 -1.55
C TRP A 169 11.16 8.26 -0.45
N ILE A 170 12.23 7.52 -0.69
CA ILE A 170 12.98 6.77 0.33
C ILE A 170 14.42 7.30 0.39
N GLY A 171 15.14 7.06 1.47
CA GLY A 171 16.44 7.66 1.77
C GLY A 171 17.63 7.19 0.91
N ALA A 172 17.39 6.65 -0.28
CA ALA A 172 18.45 6.22 -1.19
C ALA A 172 18.72 7.28 -2.26
N ARG A 173 19.99 7.66 -2.40
CA ARG A 173 20.49 8.63 -3.39
C ARG A 173 21.72 8.06 -4.10
N TYR A 174 21.94 8.51 -5.32
CA TYR A 174 23.13 8.18 -6.08
C TYR A 174 24.31 9.05 -5.65
N TYR A 175 25.46 8.43 -5.37
CA TYR A 175 26.71 9.13 -5.06
C TYR A 175 27.85 8.61 -5.92
N GLY A 176 28.92 9.40 -6.06
CA GLY A 176 29.95 9.37 -7.11
C GLY A 176 30.71 8.08 -7.42
N VAL A 177 30.28 6.91 -6.92
CA VAL A 177 30.84 5.56 -7.16
C VAL A 177 29.89 4.68 -7.98
N PHE A 178 29.04 5.26 -8.83
CA PHE A 178 28.11 4.55 -9.70
C PHE A 178 27.02 3.69 -9.04
N GLN A 179 26.67 4.00 -7.79
CA GLN A 179 25.75 3.20 -7.01
C GLN A 179 24.81 4.09 -6.18
N TYR A 180 23.62 3.56 -5.93
CA TYR A 180 22.70 4.10 -4.94
C TYR A 180 23.06 3.58 -3.55
N TYR A 181 22.88 4.41 -2.53
CA TYR A 181 23.15 4.02 -1.15
C TYR A 181 22.18 4.73 -0.22
N PHE A 182 21.86 4.07 0.88
CA PHE A 182 21.15 4.64 2.01
C PHE A 182 22.15 5.36 2.91
N GLU A 183 22.22 6.68 2.79
CA GLU A 183 23.21 7.52 3.49
C GLU A 183 23.16 7.34 5.01
N ASN A 184 21.96 7.25 5.58
CA ASN A 184 21.76 7.12 7.03
C ASN A 184 22.37 5.86 7.65
N GLU A 185 22.60 4.81 6.85
CA GLU A 185 23.14 3.53 7.33
C GLU A 185 24.37 3.05 6.57
N ASN A 186 24.89 3.86 5.65
CA ASN A 186 25.99 3.49 4.77
C ASN A 186 25.75 2.15 4.03
N VAL A 187 24.49 1.86 3.67
CA VAL A 187 24.14 0.62 2.96
C VAL A 187 24.11 0.88 1.46
N ILE A 188 24.98 0.21 0.73
CA ILE A 188 25.03 0.26 -0.74
C ILE A 188 23.94 -0.64 -1.31
N LEU A 189 23.18 -0.12 -2.29
CA LEU A 189 22.23 -0.90 -3.05
C LEU A 189 22.93 -1.54 -4.25
N SER A 190 22.76 -2.85 -4.39
CA SER A 190 23.17 -3.56 -5.60
C SER A 190 22.45 -2.98 -6.82
N ASN A 191 23.19 -2.78 -7.90
CA ASN A 191 22.63 -2.34 -9.19
C ASN A 191 21.75 -3.42 -9.84
N GLN A 192 21.80 -4.67 -9.37
CA GLN A 192 20.97 -5.78 -9.83
C GLN A 192 20.11 -6.34 -8.71
N THR A 193 18.91 -6.81 -9.06
CA THR A 193 18.03 -7.55 -8.16
C THR A 193 18.60 -8.95 -7.96
N ASP A 194 18.86 -9.31 -6.71
CA ASP A 194 19.22 -10.69 -6.38
C ASP A 194 18.01 -11.61 -6.64
N PRO A 195 18.13 -12.65 -7.50
CA PRO A 195 17.03 -13.55 -7.82
C PRO A 195 16.55 -14.39 -6.62
N LYS A 196 17.38 -14.59 -5.59
CA LYS A 196 17.00 -15.35 -4.39
C LYS A 196 16.15 -14.52 -3.44
N THR A 197 16.52 -13.26 -3.24
CA THR A 197 15.86 -12.38 -2.26
C THR A 197 14.85 -11.43 -2.88
N GLY A 198 14.90 -11.21 -4.20
CA GLY A 198 14.12 -10.20 -4.91
C GLY A 198 14.54 -8.76 -4.58
N TYR A 199 15.70 -8.56 -3.96
CA TYR A 199 16.15 -7.27 -3.45
C TYR A 199 17.45 -6.79 -4.12
N PRO A 200 17.61 -5.49 -4.40
CA PRO A 200 16.58 -4.45 -4.39
C PRO A 200 15.53 -4.72 -5.48
N PRO A 201 14.24 -4.37 -5.29
CA PRO A 201 13.19 -4.64 -6.26
C PRO A 201 13.21 -3.64 -7.43
N TRP A 202 14.22 -3.71 -8.29
CA TRP A 202 14.29 -2.89 -9.50
C TRP A 202 13.23 -3.33 -10.53
N ARG A 203 12.61 -2.37 -11.23
CA ARG A 203 11.54 -2.62 -12.23
C ARG A 203 11.89 -3.68 -13.28
N ASN A 204 13.15 -3.72 -13.72
CA ASN A 204 13.65 -4.64 -14.74
C ASN A 204 14.81 -5.50 -14.20
N ASN A 205 14.79 -5.81 -12.91
CA ASN A 205 15.87 -6.52 -12.19
C ASN A 205 17.25 -5.83 -12.25
N THR A 206 17.31 -4.59 -12.73
CA THR A 206 18.54 -3.78 -12.78
C THR A 206 18.21 -2.29 -12.73
N MET A 207 19.11 -1.54 -12.11
CA MET A 207 19.17 -0.08 -12.20
C MET A 207 19.23 0.32 -13.68
N GLN A 208 18.37 1.25 -14.07
CA GLN A 208 18.22 1.78 -15.43
C GLN A 208 18.95 3.10 -15.62
N ARG A 209 19.06 3.91 -14.56
CA ARG A 209 19.61 5.27 -14.67
C ARG A 209 20.58 5.58 -13.54
N PRO A 210 21.84 5.92 -13.86
CA PRO A 210 22.74 6.51 -12.89
C PRO A 210 22.33 7.96 -12.57
N GLY A 211 22.41 8.35 -11.30
CA GLY A 211 22.15 9.72 -10.85
C GLY A 211 20.72 9.96 -10.33
N GLY A 212 20.62 10.78 -9.29
CA GLY A 212 19.33 11.18 -8.71
C GLY A 212 19.00 10.45 -7.41
N CYS A 213 17.72 10.29 -7.14
CA CYS A 213 17.14 9.80 -5.89
C CYS A 213 16.17 8.66 -6.17
N ILE A 214 15.87 7.82 -5.18
CA ILE A 214 15.01 6.65 -5.34
C ILE A 214 13.61 6.89 -4.78
N LEU A 215 12.62 6.51 -5.56
CA LEU A 215 11.23 6.37 -5.15
C LEU A 215 10.91 4.91 -4.89
N LEU A 216 10.03 4.69 -3.92
CA LEU A 216 9.24 3.49 -3.84
C LEU A 216 7.96 3.74 -4.66
N ASP A 217 7.65 2.88 -5.64
CA ASP A 217 6.57 3.07 -6.61
C ASP A 217 5.71 1.81 -6.76
N ARG A 218 4.38 1.97 -6.78
CA ARG A 218 3.41 0.87 -6.90
C ARG A 218 2.36 1.07 -8.00
N HIS A 219 2.69 1.73 -9.11
CA HIS A 219 1.69 1.98 -10.18
C HIS A 219 1.30 0.74 -11.01
N LEU A 220 2.04 -0.39 -10.93
CA LEU A 220 1.70 -1.62 -11.67
C LEU A 220 1.57 -2.84 -10.76
N GLY A 221 0.32 -3.24 -10.54
CA GLY A 221 -0.03 -4.52 -9.94
C GLY A 221 0.28 -4.60 -8.44
N ASN A 222 0.50 -5.83 -7.97
CA ASN A 222 0.68 -6.12 -6.55
C ASN A 222 2.12 -5.96 -6.06
N ILE A 223 3.04 -5.46 -6.91
CA ILE A 223 4.47 -5.41 -6.62
C ILE A 223 4.95 -3.96 -6.55
N THR A 224 5.69 -3.66 -5.50
CA THR A 224 6.38 -2.40 -5.29
C THR A 224 7.80 -2.46 -5.82
N TYR A 225 8.22 -1.44 -6.55
CA TYR A 225 9.54 -1.33 -7.13
C TYR A 225 10.30 -0.10 -6.65
N PHE A 226 11.63 -0.18 -6.73
CA PHE A 226 12.51 0.98 -6.70
C PHE A 226 12.56 1.60 -8.08
N VAL A 227 12.33 2.91 -8.15
CA VAL A 227 12.32 3.69 -9.38
C VAL A 227 13.21 4.91 -9.20
N GLU A 228 14.10 5.14 -10.15
CA GLU A 228 15.00 6.28 -10.16
C GLU A 228 14.27 7.55 -10.61
N ALA A 229 14.47 8.64 -9.87
CA ALA A 229 13.87 9.94 -10.17
C ALA A 229 14.81 11.11 -9.87
N ARG A 230 14.53 12.26 -10.49
CA ARG A 230 15.27 13.50 -10.21
C ARG A 230 14.92 14.00 -8.81
N CYS A 231 15.92 14.33 -8.01
CA CYS A 231 15.74 14.75 -6.62
C CYS A 231 14.87 16.01 -6.46
N GLN A 232 14.76 16.85 -7.50
CA GLN A 232 13.96 18.08 -7.48
C GLN A 232 12.44 17.84 -7.64
N ARG A 233 11.99 16.58 -7.82
CA ARG A 233 10.56 16.28 -7.93
C ARG A 233 9.88 16.44 -6.58
N PHE A 234 8.73 17.09 -6.58
CA PHE A 234 7.83 17.10 -5.44
C PHE A 234 7.14 15.74 -5.35
N ARG A 235 7.42 15.00 -4.28
CA ARG A 235 6.79 13.71 -4.00
C ARG A 235 6.51 13.57 -2.52
N PRO A 236 5.48 12.77 -2.15
CA PRO A 236 5.34 12.21 -0.81
C PRO A 236 6.66 11.58 -0.35
N TYR A 237 6.83 11.39 0.94
CA TYR A 237 8.08 10.86 1.49
C TYR A 237 7.85 9.91 2.66
N ILE A 238 8.80 9.00 2.88
CA ILE A 238 8.76 8.05 3.98
C ILE A 238 9.92 8.33 4.92
N CYS A 239 9.63 8.47 6.20
CA CYS A 239 10.62 8.53 7.26
C CYS A 239 10.69 7.19 7.99
N TYR A 240 11.81 6.91 8.63
CA TYR A 240 11.98 5.74 9.49
C TYR A 240 12.81 6.05 10.73
N LYS A 241 12.71 5.18 11.74
CA LYS A 241 13.67 5.11 12.84
C LYS A 241 13.93 3.66 13.25
N LYS A 242 15.13 3.39 13.74
CA LYS A 242 15.47 2.09 14.33
C LYS A 242 14.85 1.95 15.71
N ILE A 243 14.55 0.73 16.09
CA ILE A 243 14.13 0.39 17.45
C ILE A 243 15.25 -0.43 18.07
N ASP A 244 16.02 0.19 18.96
CA ASP A 244 17.05 -0.50 19.75
C ASP A 244 16.36 -1.29 20.86
N ASN A 245 15.81 -2.46 20.50
CA ASN A 245 15.45 -3.59 21.37
C ASN A 245 14.70 -4.64 20.54
N VAL A 246 15.43 -5.60 19.98
CA VAL A 246 14.86 -6.88 19.53
C VAL A 246 15.61 -8.03 20.21
N THR A 247 15.66 -7.99 21.53
CA THR A 247 15.95 -9.15 22.40
C THR A 247 14.67 -9.76 22.98
N GLY A 248 13.53 -9.52 22.34
CA GLY A 248 12.29 -10.24 22.63
C GLY A 248 11.81 -10.93 21.36
N ASN A 249 11.60 -12.25 21.42
CA ASN A 249 10.60 -12.88 20.56
C ASN A 249 9.34 -12.02 20.68
N VAL A 250 8.99 -11.27 19.63
CA VAL A 250 7.79 -10.44 19.62
C VAL A 250 6.61 -11.40 19.61
N SER A 251 6.13 -11.77 20.80
CA SER A 251 5.00 -12.69 20.98
C SER A 251 3.68 -12.06 20.54
N THR A 252 3.65 -10.73 20.39
CA THR A 252 2.45 -9.94 20.11
C THR A 252 2.71 -8.69 19.27
N VAL A 253 1.75 -8.29 18.44
CA VAL A 253 1.73 -7.00 17.74
C VAL A 253 0.42 -6.29 17.97
N ASP A 254 0.49 -5.00 18.31
CA ASP A 254 -0.66 -4.14 18.56
C ASP A 254 -0.90 -3.16 17.42
N ILE A 255 -2.16 -3.02 17.02
CA ILE A 255 -2.59 -2.13 15.96
C ILE A 255 -3.88 -1.44 16.39
N ILE A 256 -3.96 -0.12 16.25
CA ILE A 256 -5.13 0.68 16.64
C ILE A 256 -5.74 1.34 15.41
N PHE A 257 -7.05 1.18 15.25
CA PHE A 257 -7.86 1.84 14.23
C PHE A 257 -8.99 2.63 14.89
N ARG A 258 -8.87 3.97 14.87
CA ARG A 258 -9.86 4.89 15.45
C ARG A 258 -10.15 4.54 16.92
N GLU A 259 -11.29 3.88 17.17
CA GLU A 259 -11.81 3.49 18.48
C GLU A 259 -11.56 2.00 18.81
N ARG A 260 -10.96 1.22 17.91
CA ARG A 260 -10.67 -0.21 18.09
C ARG A 260 -9.17 -0.48 18.17
N GLY A 261 -8.79 -1.41 19.03
CA GLY A 261 -7.44 -1.95 19.12
C GLY A 261 -7.42 -3.45 18.84
N TYR A 262 -6.40 -3.93 18.14
CA TYR A 262 -6.15 -5.34 17.87
C TYR A 262 -4.77 -5.72 18.41
N ARG A 263 -4.70 -6.80 19.19
CA ARG A 263 -3.43 -7.43 19.59
C ARG A 263 -3.35 -8.81 18.96
N LEU A 264 -2.46 -8.97 18.00
CA LEU A 264 -2.20 -10.23 17.33
C LEU A 264 -1.15 -11.03 18.10
N HIS A 265 -1.44 -12.28 18.42
CA HIS A 265 -0.55 -13.19 19.13
C HIS A 265 0.10 -14.19 18.19
N PHE A 266 1.42 -14.30 18.22
CA PHE A 266 2.20 -15.28 17.43
C PHE A 266 2.40 -16.61 18.15
N LEU A 267 1.54 -16.92 19.12
CA LEU A 267 1.51 -18.21 19.79
C LEU A 267 0.34 -19.02 19.21
N ALA A 268 0.65 -20.11 18.52
CA ALA A 268 -0.38 -21.00 17.99
C ALA A 268 -0.97 -21.86 19.13
N VAL A 269 -2.27 -21.71 19.39
CA VAL A 269 -2.99 -22.39 20.49
C VAL A 269 -4.36 -22.91 20.03
N PRO A 270 -4.95 -23.89 20.74
CA PRO A 270 -6.37 -24.24 20.61
C PRO A 270 -7.30 -23.04 20.79
N TRP A 271 -8.47 -23.08 20.17
CA TRP A 271 -9.43 -21.98 20.19
C TRP A 271 -9.84 -21.58 21.62
N ILE A 272 -10.08 -22.57 22.50
CA ILE A 272 -10.49 -22.32 23.89
C ILE A 272 -9.39 -21.59 24.68
N GLU A 273 -8.12 -21.93 24.43
CA GLU A 273 -6.98 -21.23 25.03
C GLU A 273 -6.90 -19.80 24.51
N ALA A 274 -7.08 -19.56 23.20
CA ALA A 274 -7.11 -18.21 22.63
C ALA A 274 -8.24 -17.35 23.22
N PHE A 275 -9.44 -17.93 23.35
CA PHE A 275 -10.60 -17.26 23.93
C PHE A 275 -10.35 -16.85 25.39
N HIS A 276 -9.86 -17.76 26.22
CA HIS A 276 -9.50 -17.46 27.61
C HIS A 276 -8.34 -16.48 27.71
N TYR A 277 -7.35 -16.61 26.83
CA TYR A 277 -6.21 -15.71 26.80
C TYR A 277 -6.67 -14.26 26.57
N CYS A 278 -7.55 -14.00 25.60
CA CYS A 278 -8.04 -12.64 25.38
C CYS A 278 -8.95 -12.16 26.52
N SER A 279 -9.94 -12.96 26.92
CA SER A 279 -10.98 -12.55 27.88
C SER A 279 -10.49 -12.45 29.32
N SER A 280 -9.54 -13.30 29.73
CA SER A 280 -9.11 -13.41 31.12
C SER A 280 -7.82 -12.64 31.39
N LYS A 281 -6.91 -12.55 30.41
CA LYS A 281 -5.63 -11.85 30.59
C LYS A 281 -5.77 -10.33 30.52
N TYR A 282 -6.75 -9.85 29.75
CA TYR A 282 -6.89 -8.44 29.43
C TYR A 282 -8.30 -7.95 29.79
N LYS A 283 -8.37 -6.91 30.61
CA LYS A 283 -9.65 -6.32 31.00
C LYS A 283 -10.28 -5.64 29.78
N GLY A 284 -11.54 -5.99 29.49
CA GLY A 284 -12.29 -5.38 28.38
C GLY A 284 -11.93 -5.91 26.99
N ALA A 285 -11.08 -6.93 26.89
CA ALA A 285 -10.74 -7.54 25.61
C ALA A 285 -11.55 -8.81 25.34
N SER A 286 -11.73 -9.14 24.07
CA SER A 286 -12.33 -10.40 23.62
C SER A 286 -11.50 -11.01 22.50
N LEU A 287 -11.70 -12.29 22.21
CA LEU A 287 -11.27 -12.83 20.92
C LEU A 287 -12.04 -12.07 19.82
N VAL A 288 -11.40 -11.76 18.70
CA VAL A 288 -12.00 -10.83 17.73
C VAL A 288 -13.35 -11.34 17.20
N GLU A 289 -14.33 -10.45 17.25
CA GLU A 289 -15.68 -10.64 16.70
C GLU A 289 -15.93 -9.63 15.59
N ILE A 290 -16.28 -10.11 14.40
CA ILE A 290 -16.42 -9.26 13.23
C ILE A 290 -17.85 -8.73 13.18
N LYS A 291 -18.02 -7.44 13.44
CA LYS A 291 -19.35 -6.79 13.48
C LYS A 291 -19.72 -6.07 12.18
N ASN A 292 -18.75 -5.81 11.31
CA ASN A 292 -18.96 -5.13 10.03
C ASN A 292 -17.77 -5.35 9.08
N ASN A 293 -17.92 -4.93 7.81
CA ASN A 293 -16.89 -5.07 6.79
C ASN A 293 -15.60 -4.28 7.09
N VAL A 294 -15.70 -3.18 7.83
CA VAL A 294 -14.51 -2.38 8.18
C VAL A 294 -13.56 -3.23 9.04
N MET A 295 -14.10 -4.02 9.97
CA MET A 295 -13.28 -4.91 10.81
C MET A 295 -12.58 -6.01 10.00
N VAL A 296 -13.20 -6.51 8.92
CA VAL A 296 -12.56 -7.48 8.02
C VAL A 296 -11.34 -6.87 7.34
N GLN A 297 -11.49 -5.64 6.82
CA GLN A 297 -10.38 -4.93 6.18
C GLN A 297 -9.26 -4.61 7.18
N GLU A 298 -9.62 -4.20 8.39
CA GLU A 298 -8.68 -3.98 9.50
C GLU A 298 -7.92 -5.27 9.85
N LEU A 299 -8.60 -6.42 9.95
CA LEU A 299 -7.97 -7.71 10.22
C LEU A 299 -7.10 -8.22 9.08
N LEU A 300 -7.53 -8.10 7.82
CA LEU A 300 -6.72 -8.45 6.65
C LEU A 300 -5.42 -7.66 6.60
N PHE A 301 -5.48 -6.40 7.03
CA PHE A 301 -4.31 -5.56 7.22
C PHE A 301 -3.45 -6.05 8.39
N VAL A 302 -4.03 -6.26 9.58
CA VAL A 302 -3.32 -6.78 10.76
C VAL A 302 -2.59 -8.09 10.47
N MET A 303 -3.26 -9.04 9.82
CA MET A 303 -2.66 -10.33 9.40
C MET A 303 -1.59 -10.15 8.33
N GLY A 304 -1.68 -9.08 7.53
CA GLY A 304 -0.80 -8.83 6.41
C GLY A 304 0.46 -8.05 6.67
N GLU A 305 0.52 -7.34 7.77
CA GLU A 305 1.61 -6.43 8.12
C GLU A 305 2.65 -7.05 9.07
N ASN A 306 2.62 -8.38 9.23
CA ASN A 306 3.46 -9.10 10.20
C ASN A 306 4.56 -9.98 9.59
N ARG A 307 5.64 -10.19 10.36
CA ARG A 307 6.93 -10.81 9.95
C ARG A 307 6.78 -12.16 9.22
N SER A 308 5.77 -12.93 9.63
CA SER A 308 5.27 -14.13 8.97
C SER A 308 3.89 -13.74 8.46
N ALA A 309 3.65 -13.73 7.15
CA ALA A 309 2.32 -13.46 6.62
C ALA A 309 1.35 -14.46 7.26
N ILE A 310 0.58 -14.01 8.26
CA ILE A 310 -0.33 -14.90 8.98
C ILE A 310 -1.45 -15.22 8.02
N GLN A 311 -1.56 -16.50 7.68
CA GLN A 311 -2.53 -16.98 6.73
C GLN A 311 -3.87 -17.25 7.40
N HIS A 312 -3.87 -17.62 8.68
CA HIS A 312 -5.07 -18.03 9.43
C HIS A 312 -5.02 -17.51 10.86
N ILE A 313 -6.17 -17.03 11.37
CA ILE A 313 -6.35 -16.66 12.78
C ILE A 313 -7.67 -17.20 13.33
N TRP A 314 -7.68 -17.48 14.62
CA TRP A 314 -8.92 -17.70 15.37
C TRP A 314 -9.76 -16.43 15.50
N LEU A 315 -11.08 -16.60 15.35
CA LEU A 315 -12.11 -15.60 15.66
C LEU A 315 -13.00 -16.10 16.80
N GLY A 316 -13.77 -15.21 17.43
CA GLY A 316 -14.66 -15.52 18.55
C GLY A 316 -15.87 -16.40 18.24
N GLY A 317 -15.97 -17.00 17.05
CA GLY A 317 -17.15 -17.77 16.62
C GLY A 317 -17.07 -19.25 16.99
N VAL A 318 -18.19 -19.82 17.44
CA VAL A 318 -18.34 -21.27 17.71
C VAL A 318 -19.62 -21.79 17.06
N TYR A 319 -19.56 -23.02 16.54
CA TYR A 319 -20.72 -23.71 16.01
C TYR A 319 -21.41 -24.51 17.11
N LYS A 320 -22.74 -24.43 17.20
CA LYS A 320 -23.51 -25.16 18.21
C LYS A 320 -24.56 -26.06 17.57
N GLN A 321 -24.63 -27.29 18.08
CA GLN A 321 -25.73 -28.21 17.88
C GLN A 321 -26.59 -28.24 19.15
N PRO A 322 -27.93 -28.37 19.04
CA PRO A 322 -28.70 -28.67 17.83
C PRO A 322 -29.15 -27.45 17.02
N GLU A 323 -28.72 -26.23 17.37
CA GLU A 323 -29.16 -25.00 16.72
C GLU A 323 -28.68 -24.86 15.26
N GLU A 324 -27.75 -25.71 14.83
CA GLU A 324 -27.10 -25.73 13.52
C GLU A 324 -26.58 -24.35 13.08
N ALA A 325 -26.14 -23.54 14.04
CA ALA A 325 -25.81 -22.14 13.84
C ALA A 325 -24.48 -21.75 14.49
N TRP A 326 -23.89 -20.70 13.93
CA TRP A 326 -22.71 -20.05 14.49
C TRP A 326 -23.10 -18.97 15.49
N PHE A 327 -22.39 -18.92 16.61
CA PHE A 327 -22.57 -17.93 17.68
C PHE A 327 -21.26 -17.23 18.03
N TRP A 328 -21.34 -15.95 18.38
CA TRP A 328 -20.24 -15.25 19.02
C TRP A 328 -20.12 -15.73 20.46
N ALA A 329 -18.93 -16.18 20.86
CA ALA A 329 -18.73 -16.76 22.18
C ALA A 329 -18.82 -15.74 23.32
N SER A 330 -18.67 -14.43 23.06
CA SER A 330 -18.76 -13.42 24.12
C SER A 330 -20.19 -13.13 24.57
N ASP A 331 -21.15 -13.08 23.63
CA ASP A 331 -22.53 -12.64 23.91
C ASP A 331 -23.59 -13.67 23.49
N ASN A 332 -23.16 -14.81 22.97
CA ASN A 332 -24.00 -15.90 22.49
C ASN A 332 -25.05 -15.46 21.44
N LYS A 333 -24.76 -14.39 20.68
CA LYS A 333 -25.61 -13.98 19.56
C LYS A 333 -25.24 -14.72 18.30
N THR A 334 -26.25 -15.01 17.48
CA THR A 334 -26.05 -15.67 16.19
C THR A 334 -25.27 -14.76 15.24
N LEU A 335 -24.37 -15.36 14.46
CA LEU A 335 -23.60 -14.63 13.44
C LEU A 335 -24.49 -14.12 12.28
N VAL A 336 -25.70 -14.66 12.15
CA VAL A 336 -26.65 -14.42 11.05
C VAL A 336 -27.28 -13.02 11.10
N ASP A 337 -27.32 -12.37 12.27
CA ASP A 337 -28.07 -11.12 12.47
C ASP A 337 -27.36 -9.85 11.95
N LEU A 338 -26.12 -9.98 11.48
CA LEU A 338 -25.25 -8.82 11.17
C LEU A 338 -25.18 -8.44 9.68
N GLY A 339 -26.00 -9.02 8.79
CA GLY A 339 -25.91 -8.74 7.34
C GLY A 339 -24.57 -9.17 6.70
N LEU A 340 -23.75 -9.92 7.43
CA LEU A 340 -22.43 -10.44 7.04
C LEU A 340 -22.53 -11.58 6.01
N VAL A 341 -23.74 -11.96 5.60
CA VAL A 341 -24.01 -12.98 4.58
C VAL A 341 -23.25 -12.72 3.28
N ASN A 342 -23.03 -11.45 2.90
CA ASN A 342 -22.25 -11.11 1.71
C ASN A 342 -20.72 -11.12 1.93
N ILE A 343 -20.27 -11.09 3.18
CA ILE A 343 -18.85 -11.08 3.57
C ILE A 343 -18.32 -12.51 3.72
N LEU A 344 -19.21 -13.43 4.11
CA LEU A 344 -18.87 -14.82 4.45
C LEU A 344 -19.14 -15.81 3.31
N GLY A 345 -19.93 -15.45 2.28
CA GLY A 345 -20.27 -16.32 1.16
C GLY A 345 -21.79 -16.51 1.00
N ASN A 346 -22.22 -16.70 -0.24
CA ASN A 346 -23.62 -16.63 -0.66
C ASN A 346 -24.54 -17.63 0.10
N LYS A 347 -25.77 -17.21 0.38
CA LYS A 347 -26.79 -17.86 1.24
C LYS A 347 -27.21 -19.28 0.84
N THR A 348 -26.77 -19.77 -0.32
CA THR A 348 -27.24 -21.00 -0.96
C THR A 348 -26.43 -22.25 -0.61
N ASP A 349 -25.20 -22.11 -0.10
CA ASP A 349 -24.43 -23.23 0.43
C ASP A 349 -24.53 -23.25 1.96
N ARG A 350 -25.57 -23.91 2.50
CA ARG A 350 -25.66 -24.25 3.93
C ARG A 350 -24.58 -25.27 4.38
N LYS A 351 -23.55 -25.48 3.56
CA LYS A 351 -22.36 -26.25 3.84
C LYS A 351 -21.17 -25.31 3.75
N TRP A 352 -21.00 -24.50 4.80
CA TRP A 352 -19.73 -23.82 5.08
C TRP A 352 -18.62 -24.87 4.95
N ILE A 353 -17.66 -24.64 4.06
CA ILE A 353 -16.77 -25.66 3.48
C ILE A 353 -16.09 -26.48 4.59
N PHE A 354 -16.66 -27.65 4.89
CA PHE A 354 -16.02 -28.69 5.68
C PHE A 354 -14.91 -29.25 4.80
N THR A 355 -13.65 -29.02 5.17
CA THR A 355 -12.56 -29.78 4.58
C THR A 355 -12.64 -31.20 5.14
N TYR A 356 -13.31 -32.10 4.38
CA TYR A 356 -13.37 -33.57 4.54
C TYR A 356 -13.87 -34.13 5.87
N GLU A 357 -14.97 -34.89 5.85
CA GLU A 357 -15.36 -35.93 6.84
C GLU A 357 -15.00 -35.69 8.32
N VAL A 358 -15.11 -34.45 8.81
CA VAL A 358 -14.90 -34.13 10.23
C VAL A 358 -16.25 -34.19 10.94
N GLU A 359 -16.30 -34.85 12.09
CA GLU A 359 -17.41 -34.76 13.03
C GLU A 359 -17.77 -33.28 13.25
N ILE A 360 -19.00 -32.89 12.91
CA ILE A 360 -19.48 -31.49 12.97
C ILE A 360 -19.54 -30.99 14.43
N ASP A 361 -19.30 -31.88 15.38
CA ASP A 361 -19.20 -31.61 16.80
C ASP A 361 -17.90 -30.87 17.08
N ASN A 362 -18.00 -29.70 17.74
CA ASN A 362 -16.85 -28.90 18.20
C ASN A 362 -16.06 -28.15 17.10
N MET A 363 -16.80 -27.40 16.27
CA MET A 363 -16.24 -26.52 15.24
C MET A 363 -16.11 -25.06 15.73
N CYS A 364 -14.95 -24.47 15.47
CA CYS A 364 -14.61 -23.10 15.82
C CYS A 364 -14.29 -22.28 14.57
N LEU A 365 -14.62 -21.00 14.60
CA LEU A 365 -14.53 -20.11 13.44
C LEU A 365 -13.10 -19.59 13.29
N ASN A 366 -12.54 -19.74 12.10
CA ASN A 366 -11.31 -19.08 11.72
C ASN A 366 -11.50 -18.15 10.52
N MET A 367 -10.53 -17.27 10.35
CA MET A 367 -10.41 -16.41 9.18
C MET A 367 -9.06 -16.64 8.51
N ASP A 368 -9.14 -16.95 7.23
CA ASP A 368 -8.00 -17.08 6.35
C ASP A 368 -7.84 -15.85 5.46
N ARG A 369 -6.59 -15.62 5.06
CA ARG A 369 -6.21 -14.55 4.15
C ARG A 369 -5.74 -15.15 2.83
N GLU A 370 -6.61 -15.13 1.83
CA GLU A 370 -6.30 -15.56 0.47
C GLU A 370 -5.88 -14.35 -0.38
N ASN A 371 -4.80 -14.51 -1.17
CA ASN A 371 -4.32 -13.50 -2.14
C ASN A 371 -4.15 -12.08 -1.57
N HIS A 372 -3.90 -11.97 -0.26
CA HIS A 372 -3.65 -10.75 0.50
C HIS A 372 -4.80 -9.77 0.73
N ILE A 373 -5.93 -9.92 0.03
CA ILE A 373 -7.07 -8.99 0.05
C ILE A 373 -8.43 -9.67 0.25
N THR A 374 -8.46 -11.01 0.20
CA THR A 374 -9.69 -11.79 0.37
C THR A 374 -9.66 -12.44 1.74
N ALA A 375 -10.71 -12.20 2.51
CA ALA A 375 -10.97 -12.93 3.74
C ALA A 375 -11.81 -14.16 3.41
N LEU A 376 -11.35 -15.33 3.83
CA LEU A 376 -12.12 -16.58 3.79
C LEU A 376 -12.50 -16.95 5.22
N PHE A 377 -13.73 -17.38 5.42
CA PHE A 377 -14.23 -17.75 6.74
C PHE A 377 -14.76 -19.16 6.68
N TYR A 378 -14.31 -20.01 7.59
CA TYR A 378 -14.80 -21.38 7.67
C TYR A 378 -14.69 -21.90 9.11
N GLY A 379 -15.30 -23.05 9.35
CA GLY A 379 -15.14 -23.77 10.61
C GLY A 379 -14.01 -24.78 10.50
N THR A 380 -13.26 -24.94 11.59
CA THR A 380 -12.31 -26.04 11.75
C THR A 380 -12.36 -26.55 13.20
N GLN A 381 -11.71 -27.69 13.47
CA GLN A 381 -11.74 -28.30 14.81
C GLN A 381 -11.18 -27.35 15.86
N CYS A 382 -11.92 -27.14 16.96
CA CYS A 382 -11.51 -26.21 18.02
C CYS A 382 -10.16 -26.55 18.69
N ASN A 383 -9.70 -27.80 18.58
CA ASN A 383 -8.42 -28.28 19.10
C ASN A 383 -7.21 -27.93 18.19
N ALA A 384 -7.45 -27.49 16.96
CA ALA A 384 -6.39 -27.09 16.04
C ALA A 384 -5.59 -25.93 16.64
N ARG A 385 -4.29 -25.84 16.31
CA ARG A 385 -3.44 -24.77 16.83
C ARG A 385 -3.32 -23.68 15.78
N GLN A 386 -3.82 -22.48 16.09
CA GLN A 386 -3.72 -21.32 15.21
C GLN A 386 -3.32 -20.07 16.01
N TYR A 387 -2.78 -19.08 15.29
CA TYR A 387 -2.61 -17.73 15.83
C TYR A 387 -3.97 -17.09 16.10
N PHE A 388 -3.99 -16.02 16.89
CA PHE A 388 -5.24 -15.39 17.28
C PHE A 388 -5.07 -13.90 17.51
N ALA A 389 -6.15 -13.14 17.35
CA ALA A 389 -6.18 -11.72 17.61
C ALA A 389 -7.19 -11.42 18.72
N CYS A 390 -6.77 -10.60 19.69
CA CYS A 390 -7.65 -10.03 20.70
C CYS A 390 -8.13 -8.64 20.26
N LEU A 391 -9.40 -8.33 20.49
CA LEU A 391 -10.05 -7.05 20.24
C LEU A 391 -10.12 -6.25 21.55
N PHE A 392 -9.84 -4.96 21.46
CA PHE A 392 -9.90 -3.97 22.54
C PHE A 392 -10.62 -2.71 22.05
N THR A 393 -11.02 -1.85 22.99
CA THR A 393 -11.14 -0.43 22.65
C THR A 393 -9.75 0.16 22.41
N ALA A 394 -9.66 1.24 21.63
CA ALA A 394 -8.38 1.91 21.37
C ALA A 394 -7.71 2.38 22.67
N ASP A 395 -8.50 2.86 23.63
CA ASP A 395 -7.99 3.37 24.91
C ASP A 395 -7.52 2.24 25.83
N ASP A 396 -8.24 1.12 25.89
CA ASP A 396 -7.82 -0.05 26.66
C ASP A 396 -6.51 -0.62 26.13
N LEU A 397 -6.34 -0.69 24.80
CA LEU A 397 -5.09 -1.19 24.22
C LEU A 397 -3.91 -0.24 24.51
N ARG A 398 -4.13 1.09 24.46
CA ARG A 398 -3.11 2.07 24.85
C ARG A 398 -2.74 1.96 26.32
N ALA A 399 -3.72 1.76 27.20
CA ALA A 399 -3.48 1.53 28.62
C ALA A 399 -2.67 0.25 28.84
N GLN A 400 -3.02 -0.83 28.15
CA GLN A 400 -2.29 -2.10 28.22
C GLN A 400 -0.84 -1.95 27.73
N GLN A 401 -0.61 -1.21 26.64
CA GLN A 401 0.74 -0.90 26.15
C GLN A 401 1.58 -0.19 27.20
N LYS A 402 1.01 0.77 27.94
CA LYS A 402 1.72 1.46 29.03
C LYS A 402 2.09 0.47 30.15
N LEU A 403 1.15 -0.38 30.57
CA LEU A 403 1.39 -1.40 31.58
C LEU A 403 2.47 -2.41 31.16
N ASP A 404 2.48 -2.80 29.89
CA ASP A 404 3.46 -3.75 29.35
C ASP A 404 4.88 -3.14 29.34
N VAL A 405 5.00 -1.83 29.09
CA VAL A 405 6.28 -1.09 29.17
C VAL A 405 6.75 -0.95 30.62
N GLU A 406 5.84 -0.65 31.55
CA GLU A 406 6.17 -0.52 32.98
C GLU A 406 6.67 -1.85 33.59
N LYS A 407 6.13 -2.99 33.16
CA LYS A 407 6.58 -4.33 33.62
C LYS A 407 7.93 -4.77 33.06
N GLN A 408 8.42 -4.11 32.02
CA GLN A 408 9.72 -4.39 31.40
C GLN A 408 10.85 -3.52 31.97
N ARG A 409 10.51 -2.51 32.78
CA ARG A 409 11.44 -1.75 33.63
C ARG A 409 11.54 -2.42 34.98
#